data_AF-A0A3P4B867-F1
#
_entry.id   AF-A0A3P4B867-F1
#
_cell.length_a   1.000
_cell.length_b   1.000
_cell.length_c   1.000
_cell.angle_alpha   90.00
_cell.angle_beta   90.00
_cell.angle_gamma   90.00
#
_symmetry.space_group_name_H-M   'P 1'
#
loop_
_entity.id
_entity.type
_entity.pdbx_description
1 polymer ?
#
loop_
_entity_poly.entity_id
_entity_poly.type
_entity_poly.pdbx_seq_one_letter_code
_entity_poly.pdbx_strand_id
1 'polypeptide(L)'
;MMSTFPIVRWLPCPAPYHETWEAMKAFTASRADDTPDEIWLVEHEPVFTLGLAGKTEHVLAPHDVPLVKSDRGGQVTYHGPGQVVAYVLLDLRRAGYFVKEYVQRVEQAVIDLLAGLGLPDARRKPAAPGVYVDWPRPGSGGASAPPELAKISALGIKVHRHCTYHGVALNVDMDLTPFEWINPCGYAGLRTVDLAACGVAIGLEEAGDRLAQSLARALTAAPAAGDLAAGGPAAVE
;
A
#
# COMPACT_ATOMS: atom_id res chain seq x y z
N MET A 1 -4.32 16.57 22.40
CA MET A 1 -5.48 15.70 22.08
C MET A 1 -4.97 14.29 22.02
N MET A 2 -5.64 13.33 22.67
CA MET A 2 -5.26 11.93 22.57
C MET A 2 -5.47 11.48 21.12
N SER A 3 -4.42 10.95 20.50
CA SER A 3 -4.51 10.33 19.18
C SER A 3 -5.45 9.12 19.29
N THR A 4 -6.65 9.23 18.72
CA THR A 4 -7.62 8.14 18.70
C THR A 4 -7.20 7.11 17.66
N PHE A 5 -7.20 5.83 18.05
CA PHE A 5 -6.95 4.73 17.11
C PHE A 5 -7.98 4.78 15.97
N PRO A 6 -7.55 4.63 14.69
CA PRO A 6 -8.47 4.54 13.58
C PRO A 6 -9.46 3.38 13.74
N ILE A 7 -10.69 3.56 13.29
CA ILE A 7 -11.68 2.50 13.20
C ILE A 7 -11.26 1.57 12.06
N VAL A 8 -11.08 0.28 12.34
CA VAL A 8 -10.77 -0.73 11.34
C VAL A 8 -12.06 -1.41 10.88
N ARG A 9 -12.24 -1.56 9.57
CA ARG A 9 -13.39 -2.26 8.98
C ARG A 9 -12.96 -3.11 7.80
N TRP A 10 -13.48 -4.32 7.71
CA TRP A 10 -13.48 -5.09 6.47
C TRP A 10 -14.68 -4.70 5.61
N LEU A 11 -14.45 -4.44 4.33
CA LEU A 11 -15.50 -4.28 3.34
C LEU A 11 -15.97 -5.65 2.85
N PRO A 12 -17.19 -5.77 2.29
CA PRO A 12 -17.62 -7.01 1.63
C PRO A 12 -16.62 -7.40 0.53
N CYS A 13 -16.10 -8.63 0.60
CA CYS A 13 -15.07 -9.14 -0.32
C CYS A 13 -15.61 -10.30 -1.19
N PRO A 14 -15.17 -10.40 -2.46
CA PRO A 14 -14.37 -9.42 -3.18
C PRO A 14 -15.20 -8.17 -3.54
N ALA A 15 -14.58 -6.98 -3.48
CA ALA A 15 -15.26 -5.71 -3.75
C ALA A 15 -14.96 -5.17 -5.16
N PRO A 16 -15.95 -4.58 -5.86
CA PRO A 16 -15.71 -3.82 -7.08
C PRO A 16 -14.89 -2.56 -6.78
N TYR A 17 -13.75 -2.40 -7.48
CA TYR A 17 -12.81 -1.30 -7.21
C TYR A 17 -13.44 0.11 -7.33
N HIS A 18 -14.26 0.33 -8.36
CA HIS A 18 -14.86 1.65 -8.61
C HIS A 18 -15.81 2.07 -7.48
N GLU A 19 -16.61 1.15 -6.95
CA GLU A 19 -17.54 1.44 -5.85
C GLU A 19 -16.78 1.78 -4.57
N THR A 20 -15.74 1.01 -4.24
CA THR A 20 -14.88 1.31 -3.09
C THR A 20 -14.17 2.65 -3.25
N TRP A 21 -13.70 2.97 -4.46
CA TRP A 21 -13.03 4.25 -4.72
C TRP A 21 -13.97 5.45 -4.58
N GLU A 22 -15.19 5.37 -5.11
CA GLU A 22 -16.18 6.44 -4.90
C GLU A 22 -16.60 6.57 -3.44
N ALA A 23 -16.72 5.45 -2.70
CA ALA A 23 -16.97 5.49 -1.26
C ALA A 23 -15.85 6.19 -0.49
N MET A 24 -14.58 5.93 -0.83
CA MET A 24 -13.44 6.63 -0.23
C MET A 24 -13.52 8.14 -0.49
N LYS A 25 -13.78 8.54 -1.73
CA LYS A 25 -13.91 9.96 -2.11
C LYS A 25 -15.06 10.63 -1.37
N ALA A 26 -16.22 9.98 -1.29
CA ALA A 26 -17.39 10.50 -0.58
C ALA A 26 -17.09 10.69 0.91
N PHE A 27 -16.51 9.67 1.56
CA PHE A 27 -16.13 9.75 2.97
C PHE A 27 -15.13 10.87 3.25
N THR A 28 -14.09 11.00 2.41
CA THR A 28 -13.11 12.08 2.53
C THR A 28 -13.75 13.46 2.30
N ALA A 29 -14.70 13.59 1.38
CA ALA A 29 -15.34 14.87 1.06
C ALA A 29 -16.37 15.32 2.10
N SER A 30 -17.09 14.38 2.73
CA SER A 30 -18.14 14.65 3.73
C SER A 30 -17.60 14.74 5.16
N ARG A 31 -16.30 14.52 5.36
CA ARG A 31 -15.65 14.50 6.66
C ARG A 31 -15.77 15.83 7.39
N ALA A 32 -16.14 15.79 8.66
CA ALA A 32 -16.05 16.91 9.61
C ALA A 32 -14.81 16.77 10.53
N ASP A 33 -14.46 17.85 11.25
CA ASP A 33 -13.28 17.90 12.12
C ASP A 33 -13.25 16.78 13.20
N ASP A 34 -14.41 16.31 13.63
CA ASP A 34 -14.61 15.27 14.64
C ASP A 34 -14.84 13.87 14.06
N THR A 35 -14.91 13.73 12.73
CA THR A 35 -15.08 12.42 12.09
C THR A 35 -13.85 11.55 12.35
N PRO A 36 -14.03 10.35 12.93
CA PRO A 36 -12.92 9.43 13.21
C PRO A 36 -12.14 9.04 11.95
N ASP A 37 -10.84 8.81 12.13
CA ASP A 37 -10.03 8.18 11.09
C ASP A 37 -10.42 6.71 10.91
N GLU A 38 -10.30 6.20 9.68
CA GLU A 38 -10.65 4.82 9.38
C GLU A 38 -9.56 4.11 8.56
N ILE A 39 -9.46 2.80 8.74
CA ILE A 39 -8.71 1.89 7.89
C ILE A 39 -9.71 0.89 7.32
N TRP A 40 -9.88 0.90 5.99
CA TRP A 40 -10.74 -0.06 5.29
C TRP A 40 -9.87 -1.16 4.70
N LEU A 41 -10.16 -2.39 5.08
CA LEU A 41 -9.54 -3.60 4.57
C LEU A 41 -10.44 -4.21 3.50
N VAL A 42 -9.85 -4.60 2.38
CA VAL A 42 -10.59 -5.12 1.23
C VAL A 42 -9.72 -6.01 0.36
N GLU A 43 -10.34 -7.03 -0.22
CA GLU A 43 -9.85 -7.76 -1.37
C GLU A 43 -10.69 -7.35 -2.59
N HIS A 44 -10.05 -7.12 -3.73
CA HIS A 44 -10.73 -6.71 -4.95
C HIS A 44 -10.93 -7.85 -5.93
N GLU A 45 -11.98 -7.74 -6.74
CA GLU A 45 -12.03 -8.42 -8.03
C GLU A 45 -10.80 -8.03 -8.89
N PRO A 46 -10.36 -8.87 -9.85
CA PRO A 46 -9.23 -8.55 -10.71
C PRO A 46 -9.39 -7.19 -11.39
N VAL A 47 -8.41 -6.30 -11.20
CA VAL A 47 -8.42 -4.95 -11.77
C VAL A 47 -7.02 -4.40 -11.94
N PHE A 48 -6.77 -3.76 -13.08
CA PHE A 48 -5.64 -2.87 -13.26
C PHE A 48 -6.05 -1.45 -12.91
N THR A 49 -5.22 -0.75 -12.14
CA THR A 49 -5.45 0.66 -11.83
C THR A 49 -4.30 1.51 -12.34
N LEU A 50 -4.61 2.62 -13.00
CA LEU A 50 -3.64 3.58 -13.53
C LEU A 50 -3.73 4.88 -12.73
N GLY A 51 -2.73 5.15 -11.90
CA GLY A 51 -2.66 6.38 -11.10
C GLY A 51 -2.33 7.62 -11.92
N LEU A 52 -2.24 8.78 -11.26
CA LEU A 52 -2.04 10.10 -11.89
C LEU A 52 -0.76 10.21 -12.72
N ALA A 53 0.32 9.53 -12.30
CA ALA A 53 1.59 9.49 -13.03
C ALA A 53 1.65 8.31 -14.00
N GLY A 54 0.56 7.54 -14.12
CA GLY A 54 0.48 6.35 -14.94
C GLY A 54 0.43 6.69 -16.42
N LYS A 55 1.20 5.92 -17.20
CA LYS A 55 1.19 5.99 -18.66
C LYS A 55 0.64 4.69 -19.20
N THR A 56 -0.20 4.79 -20.23
CA THR A 56 -0.80 3.62 -20.90
C THR A 56 0.23 2.71 -21.53
N GLU A 57 1.42 3.21 -21.90
CA GLU A 57 2.55 2.41 -22.41
C GLU A 57 3.08 1.37 -21.40
N HIS A 58 2.79 1.56 -20.11
CA HIS A 58 3.14 0.59 -19.07
C HIS A 58 2.07 -0.51 -18.90
N VAL A 59 0.98 -0.47 -19.66
CA VAL A 59 -0.01 -1.54 -19.74
C VAL A 59 0.30 -2.33 -21.02
N LEU A 60 0.90 -3.51 -20.87
CA LEU A 60 1.42 -4.28 -22.01
C LEU A 60 0.30 -5.11 -22.67
N ALA A 61 -0.46 -5.85 -21.86
CA ALA A 61 -1.52 -6.73 -22.33
C ALA A 61 -2.58 -6.96 -21.22
N PRO A 62 -3.59 -6.11 -21.08
CA PRO A 62 -4.52 -6.20 -19.94
C PRO A 62 -5.48 -7.41 -20.02
N HIS A 63 -5.57 -8.08 -21.18
CA HIS A 63 -6.54 -9.15 -21.44
C HIS A 63 -7.97 -8.70 -21.09
N ASP A 64 -8.74 -9.54 -20.38
CA ASP A 64 -10.12 -9.27 -19.95
C ASP A 64 -10.20 -8.56 -18.58
N VAL A 65 -9.06 -8.21 -17.98
CA VAL A 65 -9.03 -7.51 -16.69
C VAL A 65 -9.32 -6.01 -16.89
N PRO A 66 -10.32 -5.43 -16.20
CA PRO A 66 -10.65 -4.01 -16.33
C PRO A 66 -9.48 -3.09 -15.99
N LEU A 67 -9.31 -2.02 -16.79
CA LEU A 67 -8.35 -0.95 -16.51
C LEU A 67 -9.09 0.30 -16.03
N VAL A 68 -8.92 0.65 -14.75
CA VAL A 68 -9.51 1.84 -14.13
C VAL A 68 -8.47 2.94 -13.99
N LYS A 69 -8.75 4.13 -14.53
CA LYS A 69 -7.93 5.32 -14.27
C LYS A 69 -8.34 5.91 -12.92
N SER A 70 -7.45 5.84 -11.94
CA SER A 70 -7.70 6.34 -10.59
C SER A 70 -6.89 7.61 -10.30
N ASP A 71 -7.21 8.27 -9.19
CA ASP A 71 -6.58 9.52 -8.78
C ASP A 71 -5.48 9.36 -7.72
N ARG A 72 -5.09 8.12 -7.41
CA ARG A 72 -3.94 7.84 -6.55
C ARG A 72 -2.63 8.28 -7.21
N GLY A 73 -1.63 8.54 -6.38
CA GLY A 73 -0.25 8.64 -6.84
C GLY A 73 0.27 7.34 -7.46
N GLY A 74 1.40 7.45 -8.15
CA GLY A 74 2.07 6.32 -8.80
C GLY A 74 1.53 5.98 -10.18
N GLN A 75 2.04 4.89 -10.74
CA GLN A 75 1.73 4.45 -12.11
C GLN A 75 0.70 3.31 -12.13
N VAL A 76 0.83 2.35 -13.03
CA VAL A 76 -0.01 1.14 -13.11
C VAL A 76 0.31 0.16 -11.97
N THR A 77 -0.73 -0.51 -11.45
CA THR A 77 -0.63 -1.70 -10.57
C THR A 77 -1.82 -2.63 -10.82
N TYR A 78 -1.74 -3.84 -10.28
CA TYR A 78 -2.82 -4.83 -10.26
C TYR A 78 -3.34 -5.06 -8.83
N HIS A 79 -4.64 -5.32 -8.71
CA HIS A 79 -5.31 -5.84 -7.53
C HIS A 79 -6.17 -7.04 -7.93
N GLY A 80 -6.32 -8.01 -7.04
CA GLY A 80 -7.14 -9.19 -7.28
C GLY A 80 -7.21 -10.10 -6.06
N PRO A 81 -7.88 -11.27 -6.18
CA PRO A 81 -7.97 -12.25 -5.10
C PRO A 81 -6.59 -12.69 -4.60
N GLY A 82 -6.47 -12.86 -3.28
CA GLY A 82 -5.21 -13.17 -2.59
C GLY A 82 -4.39 -11.96 -2.16
N GLN A 83 -4.87 -10.73 -2.41
CA GLN A 83 -4.22 -9.49 -2.02
C GLN A 83 -5.06 -8.73 -1.00
N VAL A 84 -4.46 -8.30 0.10
CA VAL A 84 -5.10 -7.37 1.02
C VAL A 84 -4.77 -5.95 0.62
N VAL A 85 -5.79 -5.13 0.41
CA VAL A 85 -5.66 -3.68 0.27
C VAL A 85 -6.17 -3.01 1.54
N ALA A 86 -5.33 -2.16 2.13
CA ALA A 86 -5.66 -1.32 3.26
C ALA A 86 -5.73 0.14 2.81
N TYR A 87 -6.94 0.69 2.78
CA TYR A 87 -7.19 2.10 2.53
C TYR A 87 -7.17 2.87 3.85
N VAL A 88 -6.32 3.89 3.93
CA VAL A 88 -6.11 4.69 5.13
C VAL A 88 -6.76 6.04 4.92
N LEU A 89 -7.88 6.26 5.60
CA LEU A 89 -8.67 7.48 5.54
C LEU A 89 -8.38 8.32 6.79
N LEU A 90 -7.35 9.15 6.70
CA LEU A 90 -6.76 9.86 7.84
C LEU A 90 -6.74 11.39 7.60
N ASP A 91 -7.08 12.20 8.61
CA ASP A 91 -6.80 13.64 8.60
C ASP A 91 -5.36 13.92 9.07
N LEU A 92 -4.47 14.29 8.14
CA LEU A 92 -3.06 14.60 8.42
C LEU A 92 -2.88 15.83 9.32
N ARG A 93 -3.78 16.82 9.22
CA ARG A 93 -3.72 18.02 10.08
C ARG A 93 -3.94 17.61 11.53
N ARG A 94 -4.91 16.72 11.78
CA ARG A 94 -5.18 16.17 13.12
C ARG A 94 -4.06 15.25 13.59
N ALA A 95 -3.49 14.46 12.68
CA ALA A 95 -2.38 13.56 12.98
C ALA A 95 -1.07 14.30 13.31
N GLY A 96 -0.92 15.54 12.84
CA GLY A 96 0.21 16.42 13.19
C GLY A 96 1.48 16.17 12.36
N TYR A 97 1.36 15.50 11.22
CA TYR A 97 2.48 15.23 10.30
C TYR A 97 2.07 15.39 8.83
N PHE A 98 3.06 15.59 7.96
CA PHE A 98 2.85 15.82 6.54
C PHE A 98 2.93 14.55 5.70
N VAL A 99 2.59 14.66 4.41
CA VAL A 99 2.49 13.55 3.45
C VAL A 99 3.75 12.68 3.40
N LYS A 100 4.94 13.29 3.45
CA LYS A 100 6.21 12.56 3.39
C LYS A 100 6.39 11.63 4.60
N GLU A 101 6.14 12.14 5.80
CA GLU A 101 6.21 11.35 7.04
C GLU A 101 5.10 10.30 7.08
N TYR A 102 3.89 10.63 6.62
CA TYR A 102 2.80 9.68 6.46
C TYR A 102 3.20 8.48 5.60
N VAL A 103 3.77 8.71 4.40
CA VAL A 103 4.27 7.63 3.53
C VAL A 103 5.32 6.79 4.25
N GLN A 104 6.28 7.43 4.93
CA GLN A 104 7.31 6.72 5.67
C GLN A 104 6.72 5.85 6.79
N ARG A 105 5.72 6.34 7.52
CA ARG A 105 5.03 5.60 8.58
C ARG A 105 4.26 4.40 8.03
N VAL A 106 3.56 4.55 6.91
CA VAL A 106 2.84 3.44 6.25
C VAL A 106 3.83 2.38 5.77
N GLU A 107 4.92 2.76 5.11
CA GLU A 107 5.95 1.81 4.69
C GLU A 107 6.63 1.13 5.90
N GLN A 108 6.85 1.86 6.99
CA GLN A 108 7.44 1.29 8.21
C GLN A 108 6.51 0.25 8.83
N ALA A 109 5.21 0.53 8.89
CA ALA A 109 4.21 -0.40 9.42
C ALA A 109 4.22 -1.74 8.68
N VAL A 110 4.36 -1.69 7.34
CA VAL A 110 4.48 -2.89 6.52
C VAL A 110 5.82 -3.60 6.74
N ILE A 111 6.93 -2.86 6.84
CA ILE A 111 8.25 -3.44 7.14
C ILE A 111 8.23 -4.17 8.49
N ASP A 112 7.67 -3.54 9.52
CA ASP A 112 7.59 -4.11 10.87
C ASP A 112 6.68 -5.34 10.90
N LEU A 113 5.55 -5.31 10.16
CA LEU A 113 4.68 -6.47 9.95
C LEU A 113 5.47 -7.62 9.31
N LEU A 114 6.14 -7.37 8.20
CA LEU A 114 6.87 -8.38 7.44
C LEU A 114 8.02 -8.98 8.26
N ALA A 115 8.75 -8.16 9.02
CA ALA A 115 9.76 -8.62 9.95
C ALA A 115 9.16 -9.57 11.00
N GLY A 116 8.00 -9.23 11.56
CA GLY A 116 7.25 -10.09 12.49
C GLY A 116 6.72 -11.38 11.87
N LEU A 117 6.56 -11.43 10.55
CA LEU A 117 6.17 -12.62 9.78
C LEU A 117 7.37 -13.45 9.30
N GLY A 118 8.60 -13.10 9.69
CA GLY A 118 9.82 -13.85 9.33
C GLY A 118 10.52 -13.35 8.06
N LEU A 119 10.21 -12.13 7.60
CA LEU A 119 10.87 -11.46 6.47
C LEU A 119 11.66 -10.22 6.96
N PRO A 120 12.74 -10.41 7.73
CA PRO A 120 13.47 -9.31 8.38
C PRO A 120 14.24 -8.41 7.39
N ASP A 121 14.38 -8.86 6.15
CA ASP A 121 15.03 -8.12 5.07
C ASP A 121 14.08 -7.16 4.35
N ALA A 122 12.80 -7.09 4.75
CA ALA A 122 11.84 -6.15 4.20
C ALA A 122 12.31 -4.69 4.31
N ARG A 123 12.29 -3.94 3.21
CA ARG A 123 12.83 -2.58 3.14
C ARG A 123 12.24 -1.71 2.05
N ARG A 124 12.46 -0.40 2.17
CA ARG A 124 12.14 0.61 1.15
C ARG A 124 13.18 0.58 0.04
N LYS A 125 12.78 0.99 -1.16
CA LYS A 125 13.68 1.28 -2.28
C LYS A 125 13.67 2.77 -2.59
N PRO A 126 14.83 3.46 -2.67
CA PRO A 126 14.87 4.87 -3.03
C PRO A 126 14.12 5.16 -4.33
N ALA A 127 13.33 6.23 -4.32
CA ALA A 127 12.52 6.69 -5.46
C ALA A 127 11.46 5.70 -6.00
N ALA A 128 11.20 4.59 -5.31
CA ALA A 128 10.22 3.59 -5.75
C ALA A 128 9.33 3.17 -4.56
N PRO A 129 8.24 3.89 -4.27
CA PRO A 129 7.38 3.64 -3.11
C PRO A 129 6.86 2.20 -3.00
N GLY A 130 6.67 1.77 -1.76
CA GLY A 130 6.28 0.41 -1.40
C GLY A 130 7.40 -0.35 -0.68
N VAL A 131 7.15 -1.62 -0.39
CA VAL A 131 8.06 -2.48 0.38
C VAL A 131 8.53 -3.67 -0.46
N TYR A 132 9.80 -3.98 -0.30
CA TYR A 132 10.53 -4.97 -1.10
C TYR A 132 11.27 -5.95 -0.19
N VAL A 133 11.52 -7.14 -0.69
CA VAL A 133 12.29 -8.21 -0.04
C VAL A 133 13.33 -8.76 -1.02
N ASP A 134 14.33 -9.45 -0.50
CA ASP A 134 15.31 -10.18 -1.30
C ASP A 134 14.65 -11.37 -2.03
N TRP A 135 14.97 -11.49 -3.32
CA TRP A 135 14.55 -12.59 -4.17
C TRP A 135 15.65 -13.06 -5.12
N PRO A 136 15.84 -14.38 -5.34
CA PRO A 136 15.23 -15.48 -4.59
C PRO A 136 15.59 -15.42 -3.10
N ARG A 137 14.74 -16.01 -2.24
CA ARG A 137 14.94 -15.96 -0.77
C ARG A 137 16.31 -16.56 -0.40
N PRO A 138 17.09 -15.93 0.49
CA PRO A 138 18.34 -16.53 0.98
C PRO A 138 18.08 -17.93 1.55
N GLY A 139 18.89 -18.91 1.13
CA GLY A 139 18.73 -20.30 1.56
C GLY A 139 17.64 -21.09 0.81
N SER A 140 16.86 -20.46 -0.08
CA SER A 140 16.09 -21.21 -1.08
C SER A 140 17.09 -21.79 -2.08
N GLY A 141 17.21 -23.13 -2.09
CA GLY A 141 18.35 -23.88 -2.65
C GLY A 141 18.52 -23.85 -4.19
N GLY A 142 18.65 -22.67 -4.78
CA GLY A 142 18.79 -22.51 -6.23
C GLY A 142 19.39 -21.18 -6.71
N ALA A 143 19.83 -20.29 -5.82
CA ALA A 143 20.33 -18.97 -6.23
C ALA A 143 21.84 -18.98 -6.51
N SER A 144 22.24 -19.03 -7.79
CA SER A 144 23.63 -18.80 -8.22
C SER A 144 23.97 -17.32 -8.41
N ALA A 145 22.97 -16.44 -8.31
CA ALA A 145 23.08 -14.99 -8.48
C ALA A 145 22.74 -14.28 -7.16
N PRO A 146 23.29 -13.07 -6.91
CA PRO A 146 22.89 -12.27 -5.76
C PRO A 146 21.39 -11.96 -5.81
N PRO A 147 20.71 -11.87 -4.65
CA PRO A 147 19.29 -11.55 -4.63
C PRO A 147 19.04 -10.14 -5.17
N GLU A 148 17.97 -10.01 -5.96
CA GLU A 148 17.39 -8.75 -6.39
C GLU A 148 16.23 -8.34 -5.46
N LEU A 149 15.88 -7.05 -5.49
CA LEU A 149 14.72 -6.55 -4.76
C LEU A 149 13.43 -6.86 -5.51
N ALA A 150 12.58 -7.69 -4.92
CA ALA A 150 11.22 -7.95 -5.39
C ALA A 150 10.20 -7.19 -4.54
N LYS A 151 9.19 -6.59 -5.19
CA LYS A 151 8.12 -5.87 -4.51
C LYS A 151 7.12 -6.84 -3.91
N ILE A 152 6.85 -6.71 -2.61
CA ILE A 152 5.84 -7.52 -1.90
C ILE A 152 4.61 -6.69 -1.51
N SER A 153 4.78 -5.37 -1.39
CA SER A 153 3.68 -4.46 -1.10
C SER A 153 3.80 -3.16 -1.90
N ALA A 154 2.71 -2.79 -2.57
CA ALA A 154 2.61 -1.56 -3.34
C ALA A 154 1.96 -0.45 -2.50
N LEU A 155 2.43 0.79 -2.68
CA LEU A 155 1.88 1.96 -2.00
C LEU A 155 1.44 3.00 -3.04
N GLY A 156 0.20 3.46 -2.91
CA GLY A 156 -0.37 4.52 -3.74
C GLY A 156 -1.39 5.31 -2.94
N ILE A 157 -1.11 6.59 -2.71
CA ILE A 157 -1.92 7.45 -1.83
C ILE A 157 -2.48 8.65 -2.59
N LYS A 158 -3.58 9.19 -2.08
CA LYS A 158 -4.11 10.50 -2.47
C LYS A 158 -4.30 11.34 -1.22
N VAL A 159 -3.98 12.62 -1.34
CA VAL A 159 -4.29 13.63 -0.31
C VAL A 159 -5.20 14.67 -0.93
N HIS A 160 -6.32 14.95 -0.26
CA HIS A 160 -7.27 15.99 -0.63
C HIS A 160 -7.72 16.71 0.63
N ARG A 161 -7.53 18.04 0.71
CA ARG A 161 -7.87 18.85 1.89
C ARG A 161 -7.31 18.26 3.19
N HIS A 162 -6.01 17.94 3.19
CA HIS A 162 -5.29 17.28 4.31
C HIS A 162 -5.74 15.86 4.66
N CYS A 163 -6.78 15.33 4.02
CA CYS A 163 -7.28 14.00 4.28
C CYS A 163 -6.74 13.00 3.24
N THR A 164 -6.35 11.82 3.71
CA THR A 164 -5.82 10.74 2.88
C THR A 164 -6.94 9.80 2.43
N TYR A 165 -6.73 9.14 1.29
CA TYR A 165 -7.39 7.90 0.89
C TYR A 165 -6.52 7.16 -0.13
N HIS A 166 -6.98 6.00 -0.61
CA HIS A 166 -6.13 4.91 -1.08
C HIS A 166 -5.20 4.44 0.05
N GLY A 167 -4.08 3.80 -0.27
CA GLY A 167 -3.21 3.27 0.77
C GLY A 167 -2.20 2.26 0.26
N VAL A 168 -2.25 1.05 0.83
CA VAL A 168 -1.22 0.04 0.66
C VAL A 168 -1.85 -1.30 0.30
N ALA A 169 -1.23 -2.02 -0.62
CA ALA A 169 -1.65 -3.35 -1.07
C ALA A 169 -0.55 -4.34 -0.71
N LEU A 170 -0.86 -5.37 0.08
CA LEU A 170 0.02 -6.44 0.50
C LEU A 170 -0.37 -7.72 -0.24
N ASN A 171 0.57 -8.28 -0.99
CA ASN A 171 0.37 -9.54 -1.69
C ASN A 171 0.50 -10.70 -0.69
N VAL A 172 -0.58 -11.47 -0.49
CA VAL A 172 -0.60 -12.55 0.52
C VAL A 172 -0.38 -13.91 -0.14
N ASP A 173 -1.34 -14.34 -0.94
CA ASP A 173 -1.32 -15.62 -1.66
C ASP A 173 -2.18 -15.44 -2.91
N MET A 174 -1.59 -14.85 -3.95
CA MET A 174 -2.32 -14.37 -5.13
C MET A 174 -1.72 -14.88 -6.44
N ASP A 175 -2.54 -14.88 -7.49
CA ASP A 175 -2.00 -15.01 -8.84
C ASP A 175 -1.19 -13.76 -9.21
N LEU A 176 0.12 -13.93 -9.33
CA LEU A 176 1.07 -12.87 -9.70
C LEU A 176 1.21 -12.69 -11.21
N THR A 177 0.65 -13.59 -12.04
CA THR A 177 0.74 -13.53 -13.52
C THR A 177 0.32 -12.17 -14.09
N PRO A 178 -0.74 -11.50 -13.60
CA PRO A 178 -1.14 -10.19 -14.11
C PRO A 178 -0.09 -9.09 -13.93
N PHE A 179 0.87 -9.23 -13.00
CA PHE A 179 1.98 -8.29 -12.89
C PHE A 179 2.97 -8.39 -14.06
N GLU A 180 3.01 -9.50 -14.79
CA GLU A 180 3.83 -9.66 -16.00
C GLU A 180 3.23 -8.92 -17.21
N TRP A 181 1.95 -8.56 -17.13
CA TRP A 181 1.22 -7.86 -18.20
C TRP A 181 1.32 -6.34 -18.12
N ILE A 182 2.04 -5.84 -17.12
CA ILE A 182 2.27 -4.42 -16.86
C ILE A 182 3.74 -4.17 -16.54
N ASN A 183 4.16 -2.91 -16.65
CA ASN A 183 5.40 -2.44 -16.05
C ASN A 183 5.05 -1.79 -14.70
N PRO A 184 5.01 -2.54 -13.58
CA PRO A 184 4.53 -2.02 -12.32
C PRO A 184 5.41 -0.85 -11.85
N CYS A 185 4.76 0.23 -11.43
CA CYS A 185 5.44 1.49 -11.07
C CYS A 185 6.33 2.10 -12.19
N GLY A 186 6.19 1.65 -13.44
CA GLY A 186 6.95 2.14 -14.59
C GLY A 186 8.31 1.48 -14.81
N TYR A 187 8.65 0.45 -14.02
CA TYR A 187 9.92 -0.25 -14.13
C TYR A 187 9.73 -1.57 -14.88
N ALA A 188 10.32 -1.65 -16.08
CA ALA A 188 10.37 -2.91 -16.81
C ALA A 188 11.13 -3.97 -16.01
N GLY A 189 10.56 -5.17 -15.91
CA GLY A 189 11.18 -6.30 -15.22
C GLY A 189 11.20 -6.18 -13.69
N LEU A 190 10.47 -5.24 -13.09
CA LEU A 190 10.34 -5.24 -11.62
C LEU A 190 9.58 -6.49 -11.17
N ARG A 191 10.29 -7.39 -10.49
CA ARG A 191 9.70 -8.57 -9.89
C ARG A 191 8.72 -8.20 -8.78
N THR A 192 7.57 -8.84 -8.81
CA THR A 192 6.56 -8.79 -7.74
C THR A 192 6.45 -10.18 -7.12
N VAL A 193 6.32 -10.25 -5.80
CA VAL A 193 6.20 -11.49 -5.00
C VAL A 193 5.07 -11.33 -3.98
N ASP A 194 4.70 -12.42 -3.33
CA ASP A 194 3.73 -12.46 -2.23
C ASP A 194 4.30 -13.18 -1.00
N LEU A 195 3.52 -13.21 0.08
CA LEU A 195 3.90 -13.87 1.33
C LEU A 195 4.06 -15.39 1.14
N ALA A 196 3.15 -16.03 0.40
CA ALA A 196 3.16 -17.46 0.13
C ALA A 196 4.44 -17.91 -0.59
N ALA A 197 4.84 -17.21 -1.67
CA ALA A 197 6.09 -17.48 -2.39
C ALA A 197 7.33 -17.21 -1.53
N CYS A 198 7.23 -16.35 -0.53
CA CYS A 198 8.28 -16.10 0.46
C CYS A 198 8.32 -17.12 1.61
N GLY A 199 7.44 -18.13 1.60
CA GLY A 199 7.38 -19.19 2.62
C GLY A 199 6.58 -18.81 3.87
N VAL A 200 5.79 -17.74 3.82
CA VAL A 200 4.94 -17.31 4.92
C VAL A 200 3.53 -17.86 4.72
N ALA A 201 3.10 -18.79 5.57
CA ALA A 201 1.76 -19.34 5.57
C ALA A 201 0.84 -18.51 6.48
N ILE A 202 0.03 -17.64 5.89
CA ILE A 202 -0.95 -16.80 6.60
C ILE A 202 -2.20 -16.62 5.74
N GLY A 203 -3.38 -16.65 6.37
CA GLY A 203 -4.64 -16.38 5.68
C GLY A 203 -4.84 -14.89 5.37
N LEU A 204 -5.64 -14.58 4.36
CA LEU A 204 -5.92 -13.22 3.91
C LEU A 204 -6.47 -12.31 5.05
N GLU A 205 -7.47 -12.78 5.79
CA GLU A 205 -8.09 -12.03 6.88
C GLU A 205 -7.10 -11.76 8.01
N GLU A 206 -6.33 -12.77 8.42
CA GLU A 206 -5.29 -12.60 9.45
C GLU A 206 -4.19 -11.64 9.00
N ALA A 207 -3.76 -11.72 7.74
CA ALA A 207 -2.78 -10.79 7.18
C ALA A 207 -3.31 -9.35 7.19
N GLY A 208 -4.58 -9.15 6.84
CA GLY A 208 -5.21 -7.83 6.86
C GLY A 208 -5.42 -7.25 8.25
N ASP A 209 -5.83 -8.07 9.22
CA ASP A 209 -5.97 -7.64 10.62
C ASP A 209 -4.63 -7.21 11.21
N ARG A 210 -3.57 -8.00 10.96
CA ARG A 210 -2.20 -7.65 11.39
C ARG A 210 -1.69 -6.40 10.68
N LEU A 211 -1.99 -6.23 9.39
CA LEU A 211 -1.66 -5.03 8.63
C LEU A 211 -2.34 -3.79 9.20
N ALA A 212 -3.67 -3.83 9.42
CA ALA A 212 -4.39 -2.72 10.02
C ALA A 212 -3.88 -2.38 11.42
N GLN A 213 -3.56 -3.39 12.24
CA GLN A 213 -2.99 -3.17 13.56
C GLN A 213 -1.63 -2.48 13.49
N SER A 214 -0.73 -2.92 12.61
CA SER A 214 0.57 -2.27 12.39
C SER A 214 0.42 -0.84 11.88
N LEU A 215 -0.48 -0.61 10.92
CA LEU A 215 -0.78 0.73 10.41
C LEU A 215 -1.31 1.65 11.51
N ALA A 216 -2.31 1.20 12.27
CA ALA A 216 -2.92 1.99 13.34
C ALA A 216 -1.89 2.39 14.41
N ARG A 217 -0.97 1.48 14.77
CA ARG A 217 0.14 1.78 15.70
C ARG A 217 1.10 2.83 15.11
N ALA A 218 1.58 2.62 13.88
CA ALA A 218 2.55 3.52 13.26
C ALA A 218 1.99 4.93 13.00
N LEU A 219 0.70 5.02 12.69
CA LEU A 219 0.02 6.28 12.37
C LEU A 219 -0.38 7.08 13.62
N THR A 220 -0.58 6.43 14.76
CA THR A 220 -0.94 7.11 16.03
C THR A 220 0.23 7.31 16.98
N ALA A 221 1.38 6.65 16.73
CA ALA A 221 2.60 6.84 17.51
C ALA A 221 3.03 8.32 17.53
N ALA A 222 3.42 8.81 18.70
CA ALA A 222 4.02 10.14 18.82
C ALA A 222 5.26 10.24 17.93
N PRO A 223 5.53 11.40 17.31
CA PRO A 223 6.76 11.60 16.56
C PRO A 223 7.96 11.31 17.46
N ALA A 224 8.93 10.54 16.94
CA ALA A 224 10.19 10.34 17.63
C ALA A 224 10.84 11.71 17.86
N ALA A 225 11.45 11.93 19.03
CA ALA A 225 11.96 13.22 19.48
C ALA A 225 13.11 13.83 18.62
N GLY A 226 13.40 13.29 17.43
CA GLY A 226 14.46 13.71 16.52
C GLY A 226 14.04 14.30 15.17
N ASP A 227 12.77 14.21 14.76
CA ASP A 227 12.35 14.56 13.38
C ASP A 227 11.77 15.98 13.20
N LEU A 228 11.66 16.78 14.27
CA LEU A 228 11.10 18.13 14.22
C LEU A 228 11.98 19.19 13.51
N ALA A 229 13.14 18.79 12.94
CA ALA A 229 14.12 19.75 12.41
C ALA A 229 14.18 19.89 10.87
N ALA A 230 13.40 19.15 10.07
CA ALA A 230 13.65 19.07 8.61
C ALA A 230 12.46 19.29 7.66
N GLY A 231 11.39 19.96 8.10
CA GLY A 231 10.17 20.16 7.28
C GLY A 231 9.74 21.62 7.13
N GLY A 232 10.55 22.46 6.49
CA GLY A 232 10.09 23.77 6.00
C GLY A 232 9.06 23.60 4.85
N PRO A 233 8.13 24.56 4.64
CA PRO A 233 7.10 24.44 3.63
C PRO A 233 7.73 24.48 2.23
N ALA A 234 7.63 23.37 1.49
CA ALA A 234 7.86 23.38 0.06
C ALA A 234 6.62 23.97 -0.62
N ALA A 235 6.84 25.04 -1.39
CA ALA A 235 5.82 25.66 -2.24
C ALA A 235 5.19 24.63 -3.16
N VAL A 236 3.87 24.66 -3.23
CA VAL A 236 3.07 23.87 -4.17
C VAL A 236 2.91 24.73 -5.42
N GLU A 237 3.58 24.37 -6.50
CA GLU A 237 3.14 24.58 -7.89
C GLU A 237 2.85 23.21 -8.52
#